data_AF-A0A3R6JL86-F1
#
_entry.id   AF-A0A3R6JL86-F1
#
_cell.length_a   1.000
_cell.length_b   1.000
_cell.length_c   1.000
_cell.angle_alpha   90.00
_cell.angle_beta   90.00
_cell.angle_gamma   90.00
#
_symmetry.space_group_name_H-M   'P 1'
#
loop_
_entity.id
_entity.type
_entity.pdbx_description
1 polymer ?
#
loop_
_entity_poly.entity_id
_entity_poly.type
_entity_poly.pdbx_seq_one_letter_code
_entity_poly.pdbx_strand_id
1 'polypeptide(L)' 'MHVNIFETKSDEELSVLYGQFLEAEKISGFPDNNELGEIKKEYEKDFGANTVLMLQIELTHTIANRWFIEHRGKEI' A
#
# COMPACT_ATOMS: atom_id res chain seq x y z
N MET A 1 17.08 -7.34 -1.05
CA MET A 1 15.93 -7.81 -1.84
C MET A 1 14.71 -7.18 -1.21
N HIS A 2 13.96 -6.40 -1.97
CA HIS A 2 12.78 -5.71 -1.47
C HIS A 2 11.72 -6.72 -1.01
N VAL A 3 10.98 -6.39 0.04
CA VAL A 3 9.85 -7.17 0.56
C VAL A 3 8.62 -6.28 0.54
N ASN A 4 7.58 -6.71 -0.16
CA ASN A 4 6.29 -6.03 -0.17
C ASN A 4 5.65 -6.14 1.22
N ILE A 5 5.78 -5.07 2.02
CA ILE A 5 5.31 -5.05 3.40
C ILE A 5 3.78 -5.16 3.51
N PHE A 6 3.05 -4.78 2.46
CA PHE A 6 1.59 -4.84 2.46
C PHE A 6 1.09 -6.28 2.51
N GLU A 7 1.84 -7.25 1.98
CA GLU A 7 1.47 -8.67 2.06
C GLU A 7 1.41 -9.19 3.50
N THR A 8 2.15 -8.58 4.43
CA THR A 8 2.20 -8.99 5.84
C THR A 8 1.12 -8.32 6.71
N LYS A 9 0.34 -7.39 6.16
CA LYS A 9 -0.67 -6.61 6.90
C LYS A 9 -2.02 -7.33 6.99
N SER A 10 -2.81 -7.08 8.03
CA SER A 10 -4.22 -7.49 8.07
C SER A 10 -5.07 -6.65 7.12
N ASP A 11 -6.32 -7.07 6.86
CA ASP A 11 -7.23 -6.30 6.00
C ASP A 11 -7.65 -4.97 6.65
N GLU A 12 -7.73 -4.93 7.98
CA GLU A 12 -7.96 -3.69 8.73
C GLU A 12 -6.77 -2.73 8.60
N GLU A 13 -5.53 -3.24 8.73
CA GLU A 13 -4.31 -2.45 8.52
C GLU A 13 -4.23 -1.92 7.08
N LEU A 14 -4.52 -2.76 6.07
CA LEU A 14 -4.57 -2.33 4.67
C LEU A 14 -5.62 -1.26 4.42
N SER A 15 -6.78 -1.35 5.08
CA SER A 15 -7.84 -0.34 4.97
C SER A 15 -7.40 1.01 5.54
N VAL A 16 -6.69 1.00 6.68
CA VAL A 16 -6.09 2.22 7.27
C VAL A 16 -5.03 2.81 6.35
N LEU A 17 -4.12 1.99 5.82
CA LEU A 17 -3.06 2.43 4.90
C LEU A 17 -3.63 2.99 3.60
N TYR A 18 -4.68 2.37 3.06
CA TYR A 18 -5.40 2.91 1.90
C TYR A 18 -6.07 4.24 2.22
N GLY A 19 -6.67 4.40 3.39
CA GLY A 19 -7.18 5.70 3.84
C GLY A 19 -6.10 6.79 3.89
N GLN A 20 -4.91 6.46 4.41
CA GLN A 20 -3.76 7.38 4.42
C GLN A 20 -3.28 7.72 3.00
N PHE A 21 -3.31 6.75 2.08
CA PHE A 21 -3.01 6.97 0.66
C PHE A 21 -4.00 7.96 0.03
N LEU A 22 -5.31 7.81 0.28
CA LEU A 22 -6.34 8.73 -0.21
C LEU A 22 -6.16 10.16 0.32
N GLU A 23 -5.73 10.31 1.58
CA GLU A 23 -5.39 11.64 2.11
C GLU A 23 -4.14 12.23 1.45
N ALA A 24 -3.13 11.40 1.18
CA ALA A 24 -1.92 11.80 0.48
C ALA A 24 -2.21 12.30 -0.95
N GLU A 25 -3.16 11.66 -1.65
CA GLU A 25 -3.62 12.11 -2.98
C GLU A 25 -4.22 13.53 -2.93
N LYS A 26 -5.02 13.84 -1.90
CA LYS A 26 -5.65 15.15 -1.75
C LYS A 26 -4.63 16.28 -1.54
N ILE A 27 -3.57 16.00 -0.79
CA ILE A 27 -2.54 16.99 -0.45
C ILE A 27 -1.31 16.93 -1.36
N SER A 28 -1.32 16.04 -2.37
CA SER A 28 -0.20 15.81 -3.30
C SER A 28 1.13 15.49 -2.60
N GLY A 29 1.08 14.71 -1.52
CA GLY A 29 2.26 14.36 -0.74
C GLY A 29 1.97 13.38 0.39
N PHE A 30 2.99 12.64 0.82
CA PHE A 30 2.89 11.67 1.91
C PHE A 30 3.37 12.31 3.22
N PRO A 31 2.50 12.45 4.24
CA PRO A 31 2.90 12.96 5.54
C PRO A 31 3.84 11.99 6.26
N ASP A 32 4.89 12.51 6.89
CA ASP A 32 5.84 11.74 7.70
C ASP A 32 5.31 11.39 9.11
N ASN A 33 4.08 11.76 9.45
CA ASN A 33 3.50 11.58 10.79
C ASN A 33 2.50 10.41 10.86
N ASN A 34 2.47 9.56 9.84
CA ASN A 34 1.62 8.37 9.81
C ASN A 34 2.41 7.15 9.30
N GLU A 35 1.82 5.98 9.45
CA GLU A 35 2.46 4.71 9.12
C GLU A 35 2.86 4.61 7.65
N LEU A 36 2.01 5.07 6.72
CA LEU A 36 2.31 5.05 5.30
C LEU A 36 3.51 5.94 4.94
N GLY A 37 3.69 7.06 5.63
CA GLY A 37 4.88 7.92 5.51
C GLY A 37 6.15 7.21 5.96
N GLU A 38 6.11 6.47 7.06
CA GLU A 38 7.24 5.66 7.52
C GLU A 38 7.55 4.51 6.56
N ILE A 39 6.52 3.82 6.03
CA ILE A 39 6.69 2.81 4.98
C ILE A 39 7.35 3.42 3.74
N LYS A 40 6.90 4.61 3.31
CA LYS A 40 7.49 5.32 2.18
C LYS A 40 9.00 5.55 2.39
N LYS A 41 9.44 5.96 3.58
CA LYS A 41 10.87 6.18 3.89
C LYS A 41 11.69 4.90 3.78
N GLU A 42 11.13 3.76 4.15
CA GLU A 42 11.79 2.47 3.94
C GLU A 42 11.84 2.11 2.46
N TYR A 43 10.75 2.32 1.71
CA TYR A 43 10.71 2.12 0.26
C TYR A 43 11.70 3.02 -0.49
N GLU A 44 11.99 4.23 0.00
CA GLU A 44 13.00 5.13 -0.58
C GLU A 44 14.40 4.53 -0.61
N LYS A 45 14.74 3.67 0.36
CA LYS A 45 16.04 2.99 0.40
C LYS A 45 16.17 1.96 -0.71
N ASP A 46 15.06 1.32 -1.09
CA ASP A 46 15.02 0.28 -2.11
C ASP A 46 14.77 0.82 -3.52
N PHE A 47 13.97 1.90 -3.65
CA PHE A 47 13.42 2.34 -4.93
C PHE A 47 13.76 3.78 -5.33
N GLY A 48 14.30 4.60 -4.41
CA GLY A 48 14.67 5.98 -4.67
C GLY A 48 13.54 6.78 -5.34
N ALA A 49 13.80 7.32 -6.54
CA ALA A 49 12.81 8.11 -7.29
C ALA A 49 11.52 7.35 -7.64
N ASN A 50 11.53 6.01 -7.64
CA ASN A 50 10.37 5.18 -7.99
C ASN A 50 9.49 4.83 -6.78
N THR A 51 9.83 5.31 -5.58
CA THR A 51 9.14 4.95 -4.33
C THR A 51 7.63 5.11 -4.38
N VAL A 52 7.15 6.28 -4.83
CA VAL A 52 5.70 6.56 -4.87
C VAL A 52 4.97 5.60 -5.81
N LEU A 53 5.58 5.30 -6.96
CA LEU A 53 5.04 4.33 -7.92
C LEU A 53 4.95 2.93 -7.30
N MET A 54 6.02 2.47 -6.66
CA MET A 54 6.06 1.15 -6.04
C MET A 54 5.09 1.02 -4.87
N LEU A 55 5.01 2.04 -4.02
CA LEU A 55 4.08 2.09 -2.90
C LEU A 55 2.62 2.01 -3.39
N GLN A 56 2.27 2.77 -4.44
CA GLN A 56 0.93 2.70 -5.03
C GLN A 56 0.64 1.32 -5.63
N ILE A 57 1.58 0.76 -6.42
CA ILE A 57 1.42 -0.55 -7.05
C ILE A 57 1.20 -1.63 -5.99
N GLU A 58 2.07 -1.71 -5.00
CA GLU A 58 2.07 -2.83 -4.07
C GLU A 58 0.90 -2.77 -3.08
N LEU A 59 0.55 -1.58 -2.58
CA LEU A 59 -0.63 -1.40 -1.72
C LEU A 59 -1.91 -1.81 -2.46
N THR A 60 -2.10 -1.28 -3.67
CA THR A 60 -3.33 -1.53 -4.44
C THR A 60 -3.40 -2.96 -4.97
N HIS A 61 -2.27 -3.53 -5.40
CA HIS A 61 -2.18 -4.92 -5.82
C HIS A 61 -2.52 -5.88 -4.69
N THR A 62 -1.98 -5.69 -3.49
CA THR A 62 -2.29 -6.56 -2.35
C THR A 62 -3.78 -6.53 -2.01
N ILE A 63 -4.39 -5.34 -1.94
CA ILE A 63 -5.83 -5.18 -1.68
C ILE A 63 -6.67 -5.86 -2.78
N ALA A 64 -6.36 -5.58 -4.05
CA ALA A 64 -7.11 -6.14 -5.17
C ALA A 64 -6.98 -7.67 -5.27
N ASN A 65 -5.77 -8.20 -5.01
CA ASN A 65 -5.53 -9.63 -5.06
C ASN A 65 -6.28 -10.37 -3.94
N ARG A 66 -6.34 -9.82 -2.72
CA ARG A 66 -7.15 -10.38 -1.64
C ARG A 66 -8.63 -10.39 -1.99
N TRP A 67 -9.16 -9.27 -2.47
CA TRP A 67 -10.55 -9.19 -2.95
C TRP A 67 -10.83 -10.23 -4.03
N PHE A 68 -9.94 -10.36 -5.02
CA PHE A 68 -10.08 -11.33 -6.10
C PHE A 68 -10.16 -12.77 -5.57
N ILE A 69 -9.26 -13.15 -4.65
CA ILE A 69 -9.24 -14.50 -4.06
C ILE A 69 -10.54 -14.79 -3.30
N GLU A 70 -11.04 -13.85 -2.52
CA GLU A 70 -12.29 -14.00 -1.76
C GLU A 70 -13.54 -14.14 -2.64
N HIS A 71 -13.53 -13.54 -3.82
CA HIS A 71 -14.70 -13.45 -4.70
C HIS A 71 -14.65 -14.47 -5.85
N ARG A 72 -13.47 -15.01 -6.18
CA ARG A 72 -13.29 -16.02 -7.23
C ARG A 72 -14.12 -17.29 -7.03
N GLY A 73 -14.48 -17.62 -5.78
CA GLY A 73 -15.32 -18.79 -5.44
C GLY A 73 -16.82 -18.52 -5.30
N LYS A 74 -17.26 -17.25 -5.41
CA LYS A 74 -18.67 -16.85 -5.25
C LYS A 74 -19.44 -16.76 -6.58
N GLU A 75 -18.78 -17.08 -7.70
CA GLU A 75 -19.32 -17.03 -9.07
C GLU A 75 -19.49 -18.41 -9.73
N ILE A 76 -19.81 -19.46 -8.95
CA ILE A 76 -20.17 -20.79 -9.49
C ILE A 76 -21.62 -21.13 -9.12
#